data_AF-A0A151QP52-F1
#
_entry.id   AF-A0A151QP52-F1
#
_cell.length_a   1.000
_cell.length_b   1.000
_cell.length_c   1.000
_cell.angle_alpha   90.00
_cell.angle_beta   90.00
_cell.angle_gamma   90.00
#
_symmetry.space_group_name_H-M   'P 1'
#
loop_
_entity.id
_entity.type
_entity.pdbx_description
1 polymer ?
#
loop_
_entity_poly.entity_id
_entity_poly.type
_entity_poly.pdbx_seq_one_letter_code
_entity_poly.pdbx_strand_id
1 'polypeptide(L)'
;FLDKFFPASRTTAIQKDIYGIRKLMGESLYKYWERFKRLCASCPHHQISEQLFLQYFYEGLNIMDRSMIDVASGGALGDMTLASVRGLIEKMASNLKKLNMRSDAKDVRGVHDVGASKSTEHKKLESKIVALTTLVSQFATSQKSVALAKVCGIYTS
;
A
#
# COMPACT_ATOMS: atom_id res chain seq x y z
N PHE A 1 -35.68 25.45 3.23
CA PHE A 1 -34.87 25.30 4.47
C PHE A 1 -33.52 24.67 4.17
N LEU A 2 -33.47 23.54 3.46
CA LEU A 2 -32.22 22.85 3.08
C LEU A 2 -31.26 23.70 2.23
N ASP A 3 -31.74 24.48 1.25
CA ASP A 3 -30.88 25.36 0.43
C ASP A 3 -30.10 26.42 1.22
N LYS A 4 -30.58 26.78 2.43
CA LYS A 4 -29.94 27.78 3.28
C LYS A 4 -28.78 27.22 4.11
N PHE A 5 -28.73 25.90 4.30
CA PHE A 5 -27.71 25.19 5.10
C PHE A 5 -26.82 24.25 4.27
N PHE A 6 -27.32 23.77 3.13
CA PHE A 6 -26.62 22.99 2.13
C PHE A 6 -26.89 23.59 0.74
N PRO A 7 -26.22 24.72 0.41
CA PRO A 7 -26.36 25.31 -0.91
C PRO A 7 -25.88 24.33 -1.98
N ALA A 8 -26.49 24.40 -3.17
CA ALA A 8 -26.16 23.52 -4.30
C ALA A 8 -24.66 23.50 -4.62
N SER A 9 -23.96 24.63 -4.47
CA SER A 9 -22.50 24.73 -4.63
C SER A 9 -21.72 23.78 -3.71
N ARG A 10 -22.18 23.58 -2.48
CA ARG A 10 -21.58 22.65 -1.51
C ARG A 10 -21.83 21.20 -1.90
N THR A 11 -23.03 20.89 -2.36
CA THR A 11 -23.38 19.56 -2.90
C THR A 11 -22.51 19.22 -4.11
N THR A 12 -22.36 20.14 -5.07
CA THR A 12 -21.50 19.95 -6.26
C THR A 12 -20.03 19.77 -5.90
N ALA A 13 -19.53 20.51 -4.90
CA ALA A 13 -18.16 20.35 -4.43
C ALA A 13 -17.93 18.96 -3.81
N ILE A 14 -18.82 18.51 -2.93
CA ILE A 14 -18.72 17.18 -2.31
C ILE A 14 -18.83 16.07 -3.35
N GLN A 15 -19.73 16.21 -4.33
CA GLN A 15 -19.83 15.28 -5.46
C GLN A 15 -18.51 15.22 -6.23
N LYS A 16 -17.89 16.36 -6.55
CA LYS A 16 -16.58 16.41 -7.22
C LYS A 16 -15.49 15.72 -6.41
N ASP A 17 -15.50 15.90 -5.08
CA ASP A 17 -14.54 15.25 -4.20
C ASP A 17 -14.77 13.72 -4.12
N ILE A 18 -16.02 13.27 -4.20
CA ILE A 18 -16.39 11.85 -4.30
C ILE A 18 -15.88 11.26 -5.62
N TYR A 19 -16.14 11.92 -6.75
CA TYR A 19 -15.67 11.46 -8.08
C TYR A 19 -14.15 11.46 -8.20
N GLY A 20 -13.49 12.42 -7.54
CA GLY A 20 -12.03 12.61 -7.59
C GLY A 20 -11.26 11.86 -6.52
N ILE A 21 -11.93 11.08 -5.65
CA ILE A 21 -11.25 10.49 -4.51
C ILE A 21 -10.22 9.45 -4.95
N ARG A 22 -9.00 9.59 -4.45
CA ARG A 22 -7.88 8.71 -4.76
C ARG A 22 -7.21 8.26 -3.49
N LYS A 23 -6.81 6.98 -3.42
CA LYS A 23 -6.02 6.45 -2.33
C LYS A 23 -4.64 7.10 -2.34
N LEU A 24 -4.24 7.66 -1.20
CA LEU A 24 -2.96 8.35 -1.09
C LEU A 24 -1.80 7.36 -0.96
N MET A 25 -0.59 7.80 -1.31
CA MET A 25 0.63 7.01 -1.11
C MET A 25 0.81 6.71 0.39
N GLY A 26 1.03 5.45 0.73
CA GLY A 26 1.14 5.00 2.13
C GLY A 26 -0.17 4.95 2.94
N GLU A 27 -1.30 5.39 2.37
CA GLU A 27 -2.62 5.21 3.00
C GLU A 27 -2.99 3.72 2.96
N SER A 28 -3.54 3.18 4.06
CA SER A 28 -4.06 1.82 4.06
C SER A 28 -5.44 1.77 3.40
N LEU A 29 -5.82 0.62 2.83
CA LEU A 29 -7.14 0.44 2.22
C LEU A 29 -8.28 0.76 3.21
N TYR A 30 -8.10 0.42 4.48
CA TYR A 30 -9.05 0.73 5.55
C TYR A 30 -9.19 2.24 5.79
N LYS A 31 -8.08 2.99 5.90
CA LYS A 31 -8.12 4.45 6.09
C LYS A 31 -8.77 5.16 4.90
N TYR A 32 -8.46 4.69 3.69
CA TYR A 32 -9.08 5.17 2.46
C TYR A 32 -10.60 4.97 2.47
N TRP A 33 -11.06 3.76 2.82
CA TRP A 33 -12.49 3.46 2.97
C TRP A 33 -13.20 4.36 3.99
N GLU A 34 -12.58 4.62 5.16
CA GLU A 34 -13.15 5.53 6.15
C GLU A 34 -13.21 6.99 5.67
N ARG A 35 -12.21 7.45 4.92
CA ARG A 35 -12.21 8.79 4.31
C ARG A 35 -13.34 8.90 3.28
N PHE A 36 -13.51 7.88 2.44
CA PHE A 36 -14.60 7.82 1.47
C PHE A 36 -15.97 7.86 2.14
N LYS A 37 -16.21 7.03 3.17
CA LYS A 37 -17.48 7.03 3.93
C LYS A 37 -17.80 8.39 4.55
N ARG A 38 -16.80 9.07 5.12
CA ARG A 38 -16.98 10.42 5.71
C ARG A 38 -17.37 11.47 4.67
N LEU A 39 -16.75 11.40 3.49
CA LEU A 39 -17.08 12.28 2.37
C LEU A 39 -18.54 12.12 1.96
N CYS A 40 -19.00 10.87 1.89
CA CYS A 40 -20.37 10.55 1.48
C CYS A 40 -21.40 10.97 2.55
N ALA A 41 -21.09 10.76 3.83
CA ALA A 41 -21.92 11.22 4.94
C ALA A 41 -22.04 12.76 5.02
N SER A 42 -21.13 13.49 4.38
CA SER A 42 -21.13 14.96 4.38
C SER A 42 -22.19 15.56 3.44
N CYS A 43 -22.82 14.77 2.56
CA CYS A 43 -23.88 15.24 1.66
C CYS A 43 -25.08 14.28 1.66
N PRO A 44 -26.03 14.39 2.60
CA PRO A 44 -27.17 13.46 2.68
C PRO A 44 -28.10 13.47 1.46
N HIS A 45 -28.02 14.48 0.59
CA HIS A 45 -28.79 14.59 -0.67
C HIS A 45 -27.94 14.41 -1.93
N HIS A 46 -26.86 13.61 -1.87
CA HIS A 46 -25.93 13.46 -2.99
C HIS A 46 -26.53 12.78 -4.25
N GLN A 47 -27.67 12.08 -4.15
CA GLN A 47 -28.36 11.37 -5.26
C GLN A 47 -27.48 10.39 -6.05
N ILE A 48 -26.38 9.93 -5.45
CA ILE A 48 -25.45 8.98 -6.06
C ILE A 48 -25.98 7.59 -5.79
N SER A 49 -26.15 6.79 -6.84
CA SER A 49 -26.56 5.39 -6.71
C SER A 49 -25.44 4.56 -6.07
N GLU A 50 -25.84 3.48 -5.39
CA GLU A 50 -24.90 2.54 -4.76
C GLU A 50 -23.89 1.96 -5.78
N GLN A 51 -24.32 1.75 -7.02
CA GLN A 51 -23.46 1.24 -8.07
C GLN A 51 -22.37 2.24 -8.49
N LEU A 52 -22.73 3.51 -8.69
CA LEU A 52 -21.76 4.57 -8.98
C LEU A 52 -20.79 4.76 -7.81
N PHE A 53 -21.28 4.59 -6.58
CA PHE A 53 -20.48 4.68 -5.37
C PHE A 53 -19.36 3.63 -5.34
N LEU A 54 -19.66 2.36 -5.65
CA LEU A 54 -18.64 1.32 -5.75
C LEU A 54 -17.66 1.60 -6.88
N GLN A 55 -18.17 2.08 -8.02
CA GLN A 55 -17.34 2.42 -9.17
C GLN A 55 -16.28 3.47 -8.80
N TYR A 56 -16.69 4.59 -8.19
CA TYR A 56 -15.73 5.64 -7.79
C TYR A 56 -14.74 5.18 -6.72
N PHE A 57 -15.20 4.36 -5.76
CA PHE A 57 -14.30 3.75 -4.77
C PHE A 57 -13.22 2.91 -5.47
N TYR A 58 -13.63 2.02 -6.38
CA TYR A 58 -12.71 1.14 -7.09
C TYR A 58 -11.77 1.91 -8.02
N GLU A 59 -12.28 2.90 -8.75
CA GLU A 59 -11.49 3.79 -9.59
C GLU A 59 -10.48 4.64 -8.81
N GLY A 60 -10.74 4.91 -7.52
CA GLY A 60 -9.80 5.64 -6.67
C GLY A 60 -8.64 4.79 -6.12
N LEU A 61 -8.69 3.46 -6.25
CA LEU A 61 -7.65 2.55 -5.78
C LEU A 61 -6.41 2.52 -6.69
N ASN A 62 -5.27 2.15 -6.12
CA ASN A 62 -4.09 1.81 -6.91
C ASN A 62 -4.21 0.38 -7.49
N ILE A 63 -3.35 0.07 -8.45
CA ILE A 63 -3.38 -1.19 -9.22
C ILE A 63 -3.25 -2.42 -8.31
N MET A 64 -2.39 -2.38 -7.28
CA MET A 64 -2.19 -3.52 -6.39
C MET A 64 -3.42 -3.78 -5.52
N ASP A 65 -4.02 -2.73 -4.95
CA ASP A 65 -5.23 -2.85 -4.14
C ASP A 65 -6.42 -3.33 -4.99
N ARG A 66 -6.54 -2.87 -6.24
CA ARG A 66 -7.56 -3.39 -7.18
C ARG A 66 -7.36 -4.87 -7.47
N SER A 67 -6.15 -5.27 -7.84
CA SER A 67 -5.82 -6.67 -8.11
C SER A 67 -6.09 -7.57 -6.91
N MET A 68 -5.76 -7.11 -5.70
CA MET A 68 -6.03 -7.86 -4.47
C MET A 68 -7.54 -8.00 -4.22
N ILE A 69 -8.33 -6.96 -4.50
CA ILE A 69 -9.78 -7.03 -4.40
C ILE A 69 -10.34 -8.00 -5.44
N ASP A 70 -9.94 -7.90 -6.71
CA ASP A 70 -10.42 -8.76 -7.80
C ASP A 70 -10.16 -10.26 -7.51
N VAL A 71 -8.98 -10.57 -6.95
CA VAL A 71 -8.65 -11.94 -6.53
C VAL A 71 -9.51 -12.39 -5.35
N ALA A 72 -9.74 -11.51 -4.37
CA ALA A 72 -10.52 -11.82 -3.18
C ALA A 72 -12.04 -11.89 -3.45
N SER A 73 -12.52 -11.19 -4.48
CA SER A 73 -13.90 -11.24 -4.97
C SER A 73 -14.17 -12.39 -5.93
N GLY A 74 -13.13 -13.01 -6.49
CA GLY A 74 -13.25 -14.07 -7.50
C GLY A 74 -13.58 -13.55 -8.90
N GLY A 75 -13.28 -12.28 -9.19
CA GLY A 75 -13.61 -11.62 -10.46
C GLY A 75 -13.74 -10.11 -10.33
N ALA A 76 -14.13 -9.44 -11.42
CA ALA A 76 -14.29 -7.99 -11.47
C ALA A 76 -15.36 -7.48 -10.49
N LEU A 77 -15.18 -6.24 -10.01
CA LEU A 77 -16.02 -5.62 -8.98
C LEU A 77 -17.49 -5.34 -9.40
N GLY A 78 -17.84 -5.53 -10.68
CA GLY A 78 -19.12 -5.15 -11.27
C GLY A 78 -20.35 -5.81 -10.63
N ASP A 79 -20.18 -7.00 -10.04
CA ASP A 79 -21.26 -7.77 -9.42
C ASP A 79 -21.26 -7.71 -7.87
N MET A 80 -20.34 -6.94 -7.27
CA MET A 80 -20.26 -6.82 -5.82
C MET A 80 -21.28 -5.81 -5.25
N THR A 81 -21.90 -6.16 -4.13
CA THR A 81 -22.71 -5.24 -3.32
C THR A 81 -21.83 -4.42 -2.36
N LEU A 82 -22.32 -3.29 -1.83
CA LEU A 82 -21.60 -2.55 -0.77
C LEU A 82 -21.27 -3.44 0.43
N ALA A 83 -22.17 -4.37 0.77
CA ALA A 83 -21.97 -5.29 1.87
C ALA A 83 -20.77 -6.21 1.65
N SER A 84 -20.60 -6.72 0.42
CA SER A 84 -19.47 -7.56 0.04
C SER A 84 -18.14 -6.79 0.06
N VAL A 85 -18.11 -5.57 -0.49
CA VAL A 85 -16.90 -4.71 -0.45
C VAL A 85 -16.53 -4.38 0.99
N ARG A 86 -17.50 -4.02 1.83
CA ARG A 86 -17.28 -3.76 3.26
C ARG A 86 -16.68 -4.98 3.96
N GLY A 87 -17.30 -6.15 3.81
CA GLY A 87 -16.83 -7.39 4.42
C GLY A 87 -15.43 -7.78 3.97
N LEU A 88 -15.09 -7.52 2.70
CA LEU A 88 -13.78 -7.80 2.13
C LEU A 88 -12.70 -6.86 2.69
N ILE A 89 -12.98 -5.54 2.77
CA ILE A 89 -12.08 -4.56 3.39
C ILE A 89 -11.85 -4.90 4.87
N GLU A 90 -12.90 -5.25 5.60
CA GLU A 90 -12.81 -5.66 7.01
C GLU A 90 -11.98 -6.93 7.16
N LYS A 91 -12.21 -7.95 6.32
CA LYS A 91 -11.44 -9.20 6.32
C LYS A 91 -9.96 -8.95 6.01
N MET A 92 -9.64 -8.07 5.06
CA MET A 92 -8.27 -7.68 4.76
C MET A 92 -7.61 -6.93 5.92
N ALA A 93 -8.33 -6.00 6.55
CA ALA A 93 -7.85 -5.29 7.73
C ALA A 93 -7.61 -6.24 8.92
N SER A 94 -8.49 -7.22 9.13
CA SER A 94 -8.33 -8.25 10.15
C SER A 94 -7.15 -9.20 9.87
N ASN A 95 -6.92 -9.55 8.60
CA ASN A 95 -5.78 -10.38 8.22
C ASN A 95 -4.44 -9.67 8.46
N LEU A 96 -4.35 -8.37 8.20
CA LEU A 96 -3.19 -7.54 8.56
C LEU A 96 -2.91 -7.55 10.06
N LYS A 97 -3.95 -7.39 10.90
CA LYS A 97 -3.80 -7.51 12.36
C LYS A 97 -3.35 -8.90 12.80
N LYS A 98 -3.91 -9.97 12.22
CA LYS A 98 -3.50 -11.35 12.53
C LYS A 98 -2.06 -11.64 12.13
N LEU A 99 -1.56 -11.07 11.03
CA LEU A 99 -0.15 -11.19 10.64
C LEU A 99 0.77 -10.52 11.67
N ASN A 100 0.40 -9.34 12.17
CA ASN A 100 1.16 -8.64 13.22
C ASN A 100 1.11 -9.37 14.58
N MET A 101 -0.02 -10.00 14.93
CA MET A 101 -0.12 -10.82 16.15
C MET A 101 0.67 -12.13 16.04
N ARG A 102 0.87 -12.67 14.83
CA ARG A 102 1.65 -13.89 14.61
C ARG A 102 3.17 -13.63 14.66
N SER A 103 3.59 -12.38 14.49
CA SER A 103 4.96 -11.93 14.77
C SER A 103 5.23 -11.79 16.27
N ASP A 104 4.26 -11.35 17.08
CA ASP A 104 4.40 -11.26 18.56
C ASP A 104 4.19 -12.61 19.26
N ALA A 105 3.29 -13.47 18.76
CA ALA A 105 3.00 -14.76 19.39
C ALA A 105 4.10 -15.82 19.17
N LYS A 106 5.16 -15.51 18.42
CA LYS A 106 6.32 -16.40 18.26
C LYS A 106 7.39 -16.25 19.35
N ASP A 107 7.25 -15.31 20.28
CA ASP A 107 8.25 -15.08 21.32
C ASP A 107 7.91 -15.75 22.69
N VAL A 108 6.73 -16.35 22.88
CA VAL A 108 6.26 -16.73 24.23
C VAL A 108 6.23 -18.24 24.53
N ARG A 109 6.56 -19.15 23.60
CA ARG A 109 6.64 -20.57 24.00
C ARG A 109 7.62 -21.39 23.20
N GLY A 110 8.74 -21.73 23.84
CA GLY A 110 9.66 -22.74 23.36
C GLY A 110 8.96 -24.09 23.16
N VAL A 111 9.34 -24.76 22.08
CA VAL A 111 9.93 -26.12 22.02
C VAL A 111 9.48 -26.84 20.74
N HIS A 112 10.49 -27.16 19.92
CA HIS A 112 10.60 -28.13 18.81
C HIS A 112 9.94 -27.89 17.44
N ASP A 113 10.82 -27.39 16.55
CA ASP A 113 11.19 -27.96 15.24
C ASP A 113 10.18 -27.97 14.09
N VAL A 114 9.94 -26.80 13.47
CA VAL A 114 9.91 -26.60 12.00
C VAL A 114 10.28 -25.13 11.72
N GLY A 115 11.54 -24.76 11.99
CA GLY A 115 12.05 -23.38 11.85
C GLY A 115 12.90 -23.12 10.60
N ALA A 116 13.28 -24.17 9.86
CA ALA A 116 14.37 -24.06 8.88
C ALA A 116 13.95 -23.39 7.55
N SER A 117 12.79 -23.67 6.96
CA SER A 117 12.57 -23.28 5.55
C SER A 117 12.37 -21.78 5.30
N LYS A 118 11.73 -21.02 6.20
CA LYS A 118 11.53 -19.57 6.00
C LYS A 118 12.70 -18.72 6.52
N SER A 119 13.39 -19.21 7.55
CA SER A 119 14.58 -18.57 8.13
C SER A 119 15.78 -18.70 7.20
N THR A 120 15.97 -19.88 6.59
CA THR A 120 17.11 -20.14 5.70
C THR A 120 17.06 -19.30 4.43
N GLU A 121 15.91 -19.18 3.77
CA GLU A 121 15.78 -18.36 2.55
C GLU A 121 15.99 -16.87 2.84
N HIS A 122 15.45 -16.34 3.94
CA HIS A 122 15.67 -14.95 4.35
C HIS A 122 17.14 -14.70 4.73
N LYS A 123 17.75 -15.58 5.53
CA LYS A 123 19.17 -15.49 5.90
C LYS A 123 20.09 -15.61 4.69
N LYS A 124 19.74 -16.44 3.70
CA LYS A 124 20.48 -16.60 2.45
C LYS A 124 20.34 -15.39 1.53
N LEU A 125 19.19 -14.72 1.55
CA LEU A 125 19.00 -13.47 0.82
C LEU A 125 19.78 -12.32 1.48
N GLU A 126 19.71 -12.20 2.81
CA GLU A 126 20.48 -11.23 3.60
C GLU A 126 21.99 -11.39 3.36
N SER A 127 22.52 -12.61 3.40
CA SER A 127 23.96 -12.84 3.15
C SER A 127 24.38 -12.47 1.73
N LYS A 128 23.52 -12.68 0.73
CA LYS A 128 23.76 -12.24 -0.65
C LYS A 128 23.75 -10.71 -0.78
N ILE A 129 22.87 -10.02 -0.07
CA ILE A 129 22.81 -8.54 -0.06
C ILE A 129 24.08 -7.96 0.54
N VAL A 130 24.54 -8.52 1.67
CA VAL A 130 25.80 -8.10 2.30
C VAL A 130 26.98 -8.32 1.35
N ALA A 131 27.08 -9.49 0.72
CA ALA A 131 28.16 -9.79 -0.23
C ALA A 131 28.18 -8.83 -1.43
N LEU A 132 27.01 -8.54 -2.01
CA LEU A 132 26.87 -7.56 -3.10
C LEU A 132 27.28 -6.15 -2.64
N THR A 133 26.86 -5.75 -1.44
CA THR A 133 27.21 -4.44 -0.86
C THR A 133 28.71 -4.29 -0.67
N THR A 134 29.38 -5.35 -0.20
CA THR A 134 30.85 -5.38 -0.08
C THR A 134 31.53 -5.26 -1.44
N LEU A 135 31.08 -6.01 -2.44
CA LEU A 135 31.67 -5.96 -3.79
C LEU A 135 31.50 -4.58 -4.44
N VAL A 136 30.33 -3.96 -4.31
CA VAL A 136 30.08 -2.60 -4.81
C VAL A 136 30.99 -1.59 -4.10
N SER A 137 31.17 -1.73 -2.79
CA SER A 137 32.06 -0.86 -2.02
C SER A 137 33.53 -1.00 -2.44
N GLN A 138 34.00 -2.24 -2.64
CA GLN A 138 35.36 -2.53 -3.12
C GLN A 138 35.61 -2.06 -4.55
N PHE A 139 34.59 -2.15 -5.42
CA PHE A 139 34.66 -1.64 -6.77
C PHE A 139 34.71 -0.11 -6.80
N ALA A 140 33.91 0.55 -5.95
CA ALA A 140 33.93 2.01 -5.80
C ALA A 140 35.28 2.52 -5.24
N THR A 141 35.91 1.80 -4.30
CA THR A 141 37.24 2.15 -3.78
C THR A 141 38.35 1.88 -4.80
N SER A 142 38.25 0.80 -5.59
CA SER A 142 39.19 0.54 -6.69
C SER A 142 39.07 1.55 -7.83
N GLN A 143 37.88 2.08 -8.13
CA GLN A 143 37.74 3.18 -9.09
C GLN A 143 38.39 4.48 -8.58
N LYS A 144 38.32 4.77 -7.28
CA LYS A 144 39.00 5.93 -6.68
C LYS A 144 40.53 5.81 -6.72
N SER A 145 41.10 4.63 -6.52
CA SER A 145 42.55 4.42 -6.61
C SER A 145 43.08 4.47 -8.05
N VAL A 146 42.32 3.97 -9.03
CA VAL A 146 42.64 4.10 -10.47
C VAL A 146 42.60 5.56 -10.94
N ALA A 147 41.70 6.37 -10.38
CA ALA A 147 41.65 7.81 -10.67
C ALA A 147 42.85 8.58 -10.05
N LEU A 148 43.32 8.19 -8.86
CA LEU A 148 44.46 8.84 -8.19
C LEU A 148 45.82 8.43 -8.78
N ALA A 149 45.97 7.18 -9.24
CA ALA A 149 47.21 6.68 -9.84
C ALA A 149 47.56 7.33 -11.19
N LYS A 150 46.62 8.02 -11.84
CA LYS A 150 46.85 8.74 -13.11
C LYS A 150 47.45 10.14 -12.96
N VAL A 151 47.71 10.62 -11.73
CA VAL A 151 48.16 12.02 -11.45
C VAL A 151 49.63 12.14 -11.05
N CYS A 152 50.40 11.05 -10.92
CA CYS A 152 51.83 11.12 -10.57
C CYS A 152 52.76 10.70 -11.72
N GLY A 153 53.22 11.71 -12.44
CA GLY A 153 54.24 11.65 -13.50
C GLY A 153 53.89 12.79 -14.45
N ILE A 154 54.67 13.84 -14.61
CA ILE A 154 56.11 13.92 -14.91
C ILE A 154 56.45 15.42 -14.84
N TYR A 155 57.53 15.84 -14.19
CA TYR A 155 58.38 16.98 -14.62
C TYR A 155 59.65 16.97 -13.76
N THR A 156 60.69 16.33 -14.28
CA THR A 156 62.09 16.59 -13.87
C THR A 156 62.67 17.56 -14.89
N SER A 157 63.18 18.69 -14.38
CA SER A 157 63.91 19.72 -15.13
C SER A 157 65.33 19.29 -15.48
#